data_AF-A0A9E5FIX9-F1
#
_entry.id   AF-A0A9E5FIX9-F1
#
_cell.length_a   1.000
_cell.length_b   1.000
_cell.length_c   1.000
_cell.angle_alpha   90.00
_cell.angle_beta   90.00
_cell.angle_gamma   90.00
#
_symmetry.space_group_name_H-M   'P 1'
#
loop_
_entity.id
_entity.type
_entity.pdbx_description
1 polymer ?
#
loop_
_entity_poly.entity_id
_entity_poly.type
_entity_poly.pdbx_seq_one_letter_code
_entity_poly.pdbx_strand_id
1 'polypeptide(L)' 'HEAAFVGDRMFDDIHGAQSIGMRGIWIPHSQLPAAETPDLGVVPAAVAQRLGDVLHIVNAWNSEENVKN' A
#
# COMPACT_ATOMS: atom_id res chain seq x y z
N HIS A 1 11.26 -8.51 6.23
CA HIS A 1 9.92 -7.88 6.28
C HIS A 1 9.07 -8.50 5.17
N GLU A 2 8.33 -9.56 5.46
CA GLU A 2 7.73 -10.44 4.41
C GLU A 2 6.21 -10.28 4.27
N ALA A 3 5.66 -9.11 4.61
CA ALA A 3 4.22 -8.89 4.50
C ALA A 3 3.88 -7.50 3.97
N ALA A 4 2.84 -7.45 3.15
CA ALA A 4 2.24 -6.23 2.65
C ALA A 4 0.74 -6.23 2.97
N PHE A 5 0.21 -5.08 3.37
CA PHE A 5 -1.22 -4.87 3.55
C PHE A 5 -1.78 -4.15 2.31
N VAL A 6 -2.96 -4.56 1.86
CA VAL A 6 -3.66 -3.96 0.72
C VAL A 6 -4.98 -3.41 1.21
N GLY A 7 -5.20 -2.10 1.07
CA GLY A 7 -6.40 -1.43 1.56
C GLY A 7 -6.70 -0.13 0.83
N ASP A 8 -7.84 0.46 1.11
CA ASP A 8 -8.36 1.64 0.41
C ASP A 8 -8.34 2.92 1.26
N ARG A 9 -8.00 2.80 2.55
CA ARG A 9 -7.89 3.92 3.48
C ARG A 9 -6.44 4.22 3.83
N MET A 10 -6.00 5.45 3.55
CA MET A 10 -4.62 5.87 3.78
C MET A 10 -4.20 5.79 5.27
N PHE A 11 -5.08 6.14 6.21
CA PHE A 11 -4.72 6.09 7.63
C PHE A 11 -4.84 4.68 8.24
N ASP A 12 -6.03 4.09 8.14
CA ASP A 12 -6.33 2.82 8.79
C ASP A 12 -5.46 1.69 8.23
N ASP A 13 -5.37 1.60 6.89
CA ASP A 13 -4.72 0.47 6.24
C ASP A 13 -3.22 0.71 6.02
N ILE A 14 -2.87 1.85 5.40
CA ILE A 14 -1.50 2.10 4.96
C ILE A 14 -0.62 2.53 6.13
N HIS A 15 -1.01 3.59 6.84
CA HIS A 15 -0.25 4.02 8.02
C HIS A 15 -0.29 2.95 9.12
N GLY A 16 -1.44 2.30 9.35
CA GLY A 16 -1.55 1.17 10.28
C GLY A 16 -0.53 0.06 9.99
N ALA A 17 -0.46 -0.44 8.75
CA ALA A 17 0.50 -1.45 8.34
C ALA A 17 1.96 -0.98 8.50
N GLN A 18 2.26 0.26 8.10
CA GLN A 18 3.61 0.82 8.20
C GLN A 18 4.07 1.01 9.64
N SER A 19 3.16 1.30 10.57
CA SER A 19 3.48 1.48 12.00
C SER A 19 4.08 0.23 12.66
N ILE A 20 3.87 -0.96 12.06
CA ILE A 20 4.42 -2.24 12.50
C ILE A 20 5.47 -2.82 11.53
N GLY A 21 5.92 -2.03 10.56
CA GLY A 21 6.99 -2.40 9.64
C GLY A 21 6.57 -3.26 8.44
N MET A 22 5.29 -3.24 8.07
CA MET A 22 4.80 -3.82 6.80
C MET A 22 4.85 -2.81 5.66
N ARG A 23 4.86 -3.30 4.41
CA ARG A 23 4.60 -2.45 3.23
C ARG A 23 3.09 -2.22 3.09
N GLY A 24 2.67 -1.05 2.61
CA GLY A 24 1.26 -0.75 2.31
C GLY A 24 1.03 -0.52 0.83
N ILE A 25 0.03 -1.19 0.24
CA ILE A 25 -0.43 -0.98 -1.14
C ILE A 25 -1.81 -0.32 -1.09
N TRP A 26 -1.92 0.88 -1.63
CA TRP A 26 -3.18 1.62 -1.65
C TRP A 26 -3.99 1.33 -2.91
N ILE A 27 -5.28 1.01 -2.75
CA ILE A 27 -6.26 0.91 -3.84
C ILE A 27 -7.33 1.99 -3.65
N PRO A 28 -7.37 3.06 -4.46
CA PRO A 28 -8.24 4.22 -4.24
C PRO A 28 -9.69 3.94 -4.67
N HIS A 29 -10.36 3.00 -4.01
CA HIS A 29 -11.76 2.66 -4.25
C HIS A 29 -12.74 3.37 -3.31
N SER A 30 -12.29 3.80 -2.13
CA SER A 30 -13.11 4.61 -1.22
C SER A 30 -13.16 6.07 -1.68
N GLN A 31 -14.37 6.60 -1.84
CA GLN A 31 -14.62 8.04 -1.90
C GLN A 31 -15.04 8.50 -0.50
N LEU A 32 -14.09 9.02 0.27
CA LEU A 32 -14.40 9.70 1.52
C LEU A 32 -14.68 11.18 1.23
N PRO A 33 -15.62 11.83 1.95
CA PRO A 33 -15.77 13.27 1.89
C PRO A 33 -14.43 13.97 2.19
N ALA A 34 -14.14 15.08 1.52
CA ALA A 34 -12.86 15.79 1.70
C ALA A 34 -12.63 16.23 3.16
N ALA A 35 -13.70 16.52 3.91
CA ALA A 35 -13.64 16.83 5.34
C ALA A 35 -13.19 15.65 6.21
N GLU A 36 -13.34 14.42 5.71
CA GLU A 36 -12.95 13.17 6.35
C GLU A 36 -11.61 12.63 5.81
N THR A 37 -10.97 13.37 4.91
CA THR A 37 -9.68 13.00 4.30
C THR A 37 -8.61 14.08 4.57
N PRO A 38 -8.22 14.32 5.83
CA PRO A 38 -7.09 15.20 6.10
C PRO A 38 -5.83 14.66 5.40
N ASP A 39 -4.98 15.56 4.89
CA ASP A 39 -3.66 15.17 4.42
C ASP A 39 -2.80 14.78 5.63
N LEU A 40 -2.56 13.48 5.78
CA LEU A 40 -1.82 12.90 6.89
C LEU A 40 -0.35 12.63 6.53
N GLY A 41 0.10 13.02 5.33
CA GLY A 41 1.48 12.78 4.88
C GLY A 41 1.84 11.30 4.73
N VAL A 42 0.86 10.41 4.67
CA VAL A 42 1.08 8.97 4.49
C VAL A 42 1.46 8.71 3.04
N VAL A 43 2.55 7.96 2.83
CA VAL A 43 3.01 7.57 1.48
C VAL A 43 2.96 6.06 1.37
N PRO A 44 2.14 5.48 0.47
CA PRO A 44 2.09 4.04 0.30
C PRO A 44 3.35 3.55 -0.41
N ALA A 45 3.70 2.28 -0.19
CA ALA A 45 4.82 1.64 -0.89
C ALA A 45 4.49 1.41 -2.39
N ALA A 46 3.21 1.23 -2.72
CA ALA A 46 2.71 1.20 -4.09
C ALA A 46 1.24 1.61 -4.14
N VAL A 47 0.78 1.98 -5.33
CA VAL A 47 -0.63 2.25 -5.61
C VAL A 47 -1.11 1.28 -6.70
N ALA A 48 -2.23 0.62 -6.47
CA ALA A 48 -2.90 -0.27 -7.41
C ALA A 48 -4.26 0.31 -7.82
N GLN A 49 -4.67 0.16 -9.07
CA GLN A 49 -5.98 0.65 -9.53
C GLN A 49 -7.07 -0.42 -9.41
N ARG A 50 -6.67 -1.69 -9.31
CA ARG A 50 -7.53 -2.85 -9.09
C ARG A 50 -6.73 -3.93 -8.36
N LEU A 51 -7.43 -4.86 -7.73
CA LEU A 51 -6.79 -5.93 -6.95
C LEU A 51 -5.81 -6.79 -7.79
N GLY A 52 -6.08 -6.98 -9.08
CA GLY A 52 -5.19 -7.71 -9.99
C GLY A 52 -3.82 -7.06 -10.22
N ASP A 53 -3.67 -5.75 -9.97
CA ASP A 53 -2.38 -5.05 -10.10
C ASP A 53 -1.44 -5.42 -8.94
N VAL A 54 -1.97 -5.88 -7.80
CA VAL A 54 -1.19 -6.30 -6.62
C VAL A 54 -0.22 -7.42 -6.96
N LEU A 55 -0.66 -8.38 -7.78
CA LEU A 55 0.20 -9.49 -8.20
C LEU A 55 1.45 -9.00 -8.94
N HIS A 56 1.29 -7.99 -9.80
CA HIS A 56 2.40 -7.42 -10.56
C HIS A 56 3.38 -6.68 -9.64
N ILE A 57 2.85 -5.91 -8.67
CA ILE A 57 3.66 -5.18 -7.68
C ILE A 57 4.50 -6.14 -6.84
N VAL A 58 3.87 -7.17 -6.27
CA VAL A 58 4.57 -8.13 -5.40
C VAL A 58 5.60 -8.92 -6.19
N ASN A 59 5.30 -9.33 -7.43
CA ASN A 59 6.26 -10.00 -8.30
C ASN A 59 7.48 -9.12 -8.61
N ALA A 60 7.28 -7.82 -8.85
CA ALA A 60 8.39 -6.89 -9.08
C ALA A 60 9.30 -6.79 -7.85
N TRP A 61 8.72 -6.64 -6.66
CA TRP A 61 9.48 -6.61 -5.41
C TRP A 61 10.30 -7.87 -5.17
N ASN A 62 9.71 -9.04 -5.38
CA ASN A 62 10.40 -10.33 -5.21
C ASN A 62 11.52 -10.52 -6.26
N SER A 63 11.35 -9.96 -7.46
CA SER A 63 12.37 -10.02 -8.50
C SER A 63 13.55 -9.10 -8.20
N GLU A 64 13.30 -7.90 -7.65
CA GLU A 64 14.36 -6.98 -7.22
C GLU A 64 15.19 -7.54 -6.06
N GLU A 65 14.55 -8.20 -5.10
CA GLU A 65 15.28 -8.84 -3.98
C GLU A 65 16.15 -10.00 -4.46
N ASN A 66 15.70 -10.78 -5.45
CA ASN A 66 16.50 -11.84 -6.06
C ASN A 66 17.73 -11.34 -6.85
N VAL A 67 17.73 -10.08 -7.30
CA VAL A 67 18.89 -9.47 -7.98
C VAL A 67 19.92 -8.93 -6.99
N LYS A 68 19.50 -8.64 -5.75
CA LYS A 68 20.36 -8.03 -4.70
C LYS A 68 21.02 -9.07 -3.78
N ASN A 69 20.65 -10.33 -3.90
CA ASN A 69 21.18 -11.47 -3.15
C ASN A 69 22.12 -12.32 -4.02
#